data_AF-A0AA42XS42-F1
#
_entry.id   AF-A0AA42XS42-F1
#
_cell.length_a   1.000
_cell.length_b   1.000
_cell.length_c   1.000
_cell.angle_alpha   90.00
_cell.angle_beta   90.00
_cell.angle_gamma   90.00
#
_symmetry.space_group_name_H-M   'P 1'
#
loop_
_entity.id
_entity.type
_entity.pdbx_description
1 polymer ?
#
loop_
_entity_poly.entity_id
_entity_poly.type
_entity_poly.pdbx_seq_one_letter_code
_entity_poly.pdbx_strand_id
1 'polypeptide(L)'
;MQDLLRNGPKESRLFLVLAHGAGAPMDTPFMNAIAEAVAEAGISVVRFEFEYMSKRRQDGRRRGPDRAPELIERYQEVLAQVGDPRRTIIGGKSMGGRIASMIADDAGVAGLVCLGYPFHPPGKPERLRTAHLETLRTPALIAQGTRDPFGTPKEVASYALSPSIEVVWIKDGDHSFKPRKKSGRTNEQNLATAADAIIAFANSLR
;
A
#
# COMPACT_ATOMS: atom_id res chain seq x y z
N MET A 1 22.95 6.19 3.85
CA MET A 1 21.59 6.76 3.77
C MET A 1 20.87 5.90 2.75
N GLN A 2 19.81 5.17 3.11
CA GLN A 2 19.07 4.40 2.10
C GLN A 2 18.30 5.36 1.20
N ASP A 3 18.36 5.14 -0.10
CA ASP A 3 17.76 6.04 -1.09
C ASP A 3 16.23 6.00 -0.98
N LEU A 4 15.64 7.17 -0.69
CA LEU A 4 14.21 7.40 -0.84
C LEU A 4 13.96 7.87 -2.27
N LEU A 5 12.99 7.27 -2.96
CA LEU A 5 12.50 7.81 -4.22
C LEU A 5 11.37 8.80 -3.95
N ARG A 6 11.41 9.96 -4.61
CA ARG A 6 10.40 11.01 -4.46
C ARG A 6 9.77 11.36 -5.80
N ASN A 7 8.45 11.43 -5.83
CA ASN A 7 7.66 11.95 -6.95
C ASN A 7 6.80 13.13 -6.45
N GLY A 8 6.57 14.11 -7.32
CA GLY A 8 5.71 15.25 -7.03
C GLY A 8 6.43 16.44 -6.38
N PRO A 9 5.68 17.42 -5.86
CA PRO A 9 6.24 18.65 -5.34
C PRO A 9 7.03 18.42 -4.03
N LYS A 10 8.01 19.30 -3.77
CA LYS A 10 8.79 19.29 -2.52
C LYS A 10 7.93 19.70 -1.33
N GLU A 11 7.09 20.71 -1.54
CA GLU A 11 6.07 21.16 -0.58
C GLU A 11 4.71 20.63 -1.03
N SER A 12 4.05 19.86 -0.17
CA SER A 12 2.69 19.38 -0.43
C SER A 12 1.87 19.42 0.84
N ARG A 13 0.55 19.62 0.71
CA ARG A 13 -0.38 19.53 1.85
C ARG A 13 -0.27 18.17 2.53
N LEU A 14 -0.17 17.11 1.73
CA LEU A 14 -0.05 15.72 2.17
C LEU A 14 1.12 15.01 1.51
N PHE A 15 1.75 14.12 2.27
CA PHE A 15 2.75 13.17 1.79
C PHE A 15 2.14 11.76 1.76
N LEU A 16 2.49 10.95 0.75
CA LEU A 16 2.19 9.52 0.71
C LEU A 16 3.49 8.73 0.82
N VAL A 17 3.70 8.05 1.94
CA VAL A 17 4.80 7.10 2.11
C VAL A 17 4.33 5.71 1.65
N LEU A 18 5.01 5.12 0.68
CA LEU A 18 4.56 3.89 0.03
C LEU A 18 5.65 2.82 0.02
N ALA A 19 5.43 1.75 0.77
CA ALA A 19 6.33 0.60 0.84
C ALA A 19 6.03 -0.46 -0.25
N HIS A 20 7.08 -1.14 -0.73
CA HIS A 20 6.95 -2.22 -1.69
C HIS A 20 6.43 -3.53 -1.07
N GLY A 21 6.07 -4.50 -1.91
CA GLY A 21 5.69 -5.85 -1.49
C GLY A 21 6.89 -6.80 -1.33
N ALA A 22 6.64 -8.01 -0.82
CA ALA A 22 7.71 -8.95 -0.46
C ALA A 22 8.71 -9.30 -1.60
N GLY A 23 8.22 -9.37 -2.85
CA GLY A 23 8.94 -9.99 -3.96
C GLY A 23 9.74 -9.06 -4.86
N ALA A 24 9.44 -7.74 -4.87
CA ALA A 24 9.93 -6.81 -5.87
C ALA A 24 10.21 -5.43 -5.26
N PRO A 25 11.16 -4.67 -5.83
CA PRO A 25 11.61 -3.40 -5.26
C PRO A 25 10.59 -2.26 -5.40
N MET A 26 10.94 -1.09 -4.85
CA MET A 26 10.08 0.09 -4.82
C MET A 26 9.86 0.77 -6.19
N ASP A 27 10.67 0.44 -7.21
CA ASP A 27 10.71 1.02 -8.56
C ASP A 27 10.12 0.10 -9.63
N THR A 28 9.27 -0.85 -9.24
CA THR A 28 8.51 -1.67 -10.22
C THR A 28 7.56 -0.80 -11.06
N PRO A 29 7.18 -1.23 -12.28
CA PRO A 29 6.21 -0.52 -13.10
C PRO A 29 4.89 -0.20 -12.38
N PHE A 30 4.40 -1.11 -11.53
CA PHE A 30 3.22 -0.89 -10.69
C PHE A 30 3.42 0.30 -9.73
N MET A 31 4.55 0.30 -8.99
CA MET A 31 4.83 1.33 -7.99
C MET A 31 5.12 2.68 -8.64
N ASN A 32 5.83 2.71 -9.77
CA ASN A 32 6.06 3.93 -10.56
C ASN A 32 4.73 4.51 -11.03
N ALA A 33 3.87 3.73 -11.68
CA ALA A 33 2.60 4.21 -12.22
C ALA A 33 1.69 4.82 -11.13
N ILE A 34 1.60 4.18 -9.96
CA ILE A 34 0.83 4.75 -8.83
C ILE A 34 1.48 6.03 -8.29
N ALA A 35 2.80 6.02 -8.08
CA ALA A 35 3.50 7.18 -7.54
C ALA A 35 3.45 8.40 -8.48
N GLU A 36 3.59 8.18 -9.79
CA GLU A 36 3.51 9.20 -10.82
C GLU A 36 2.11 9.80 -10.90
N ALA A 37 1.06 8.96 -11.02
CA ALA A 37 -0.32 9.45 -11.10
C ALA A 37 -0.75 10.25 -9.85
N VAL A 38 -0.40 9.76 -8.65
CA VAL A 38 -0.70 10.49 -7.39
C VAL A 38 0.11 11.79 -7.28
N ALA A 39 1.36 11.79 -7.75
CA ALA A 39 2.21 12.97 -7.78
C ALA A 39 1.73 14.05 -8.75
N GLU A 40 1.22 13.66 -9.92
CA GLU A 40 0.62 14.58 -10.90
C GLU A 40 -0.61 15.31 -10.33
N ALA A 41 -1.30 14.70 -9.36
CA ALA A 41 -2.39 15.34 -8.61
C ALA A 41 -1.92 16.25 -7.45
N GLY A 42 -0.61 16.49 -7.31
CA GLY A 42 -0.04 17.43 -6.33
C GLY A 42 0.30 16.84 -4.95
N ILE A 43 0.17 15.53 -4.76
CA ILE A 43 0.53 14.84 -3.51
C ILE A 43 1.99 14.37 -3.59
N SER A 44 2.83 14.71 -2.62
CA SER A 44 4.23 14.26 -2.64
C SER A 44 4.32 12.79 -2.27
N VAL A 45 4.90 11.94 -3.12
CA VAL A 45 5.01 10.49 -2.87
C VAL A 45 6.45 10.14 -2.53
N VAL A 46 6.64 9.45 -1.41
CA VAL A 46 7.93 8.93 -0.93
C VAL A 46 7.88 7.41 -0.95
N ARG A 47 8.82 6.78 -1.66
CA ARG A 47 8.97 5.33 -1.68
C ARG A 47 10.32 4.94 -1.09
N PHE A 48 10.35 3.79 -0.45
CA PHE A 48 11.55 3.26 0.20
C PHE A 48 11.61 1.74 0.07
N GLU A 49 12.80 1.20 0.30
CA GLU A 49 13.04 -0.23 0.41
C GLU A 49 13.18 -0.66 1.86
N PHE A 50 12.60 -1.81 2.19
CA PHE A 50 12.95 -2.53 3.40
C PHE A 50 14.39 -3.08 3.28
N GLU A 51 15.02 -3.33 4.41
CA GLU A 51 16.43 -3.69 4.52
C GLU A 51 16.83 -4.87 3.61
N TYR A 52 16.06 -5.97 3.64
CA TYR A 52 16.35 -7.12 2.79
C TYR A 52 16.33 -6.81 1.28
N MET A 53 15.50 -5.85 0.84
CA MET A 53 15.38 -5.45 -0.56
C MET A 53 16.52 -4.50 -0.95
N SER A 54 16.89 -3.57 -0.08
CA SER A 54 18.06 -2.72 -0.29
C SER A 54 19.34 -3.57 -0.42
N LYS A 55 19.51 -4.58 0.45
CA LYS A 55 20.62 -5.54 0.37
C LYS A 55 20.59 -6.34 -0.95
N ARG A 56 19.41 -6.84 -1.35
CA ARG A 56 19.21 -7.52 -2.65
C ARG A 56 19.66 -6.64 -3.83
N ARG A 57 19.37 -5.34 -3.80
CA ARG A 57 19.78 -4.40 -4.85
C ARG A 57 21.30 -4.22 -4.90
N GLN A 58 21.95 -4.16 -3.74
CA GLN A 58 23.39 -3.93 -3.64
C GLN A 58 24.24 -5.13 -4.09
N ASP A 59 23.82 -6.36 -3.78
CA ASP A 59 24.64 -7.55 -4.02
C ASP A 59 24.01 -8.60 -4.94
N GLY A 60 22.79 -8.37 -5.44
CA GLY A 60 22.05 -9.27 -6.34
C GLY A 60 21.56 -10.57 -5.69
N ARG A 61 21.76 -10.79 -4.39
CA ARG A 61 21.42 -12.05 -3.72
C ARG A 61 19.96 -12.06 -3.26
N ARG A 62 19.22 -13.09 -3.67
CA ARG A 62 17.80 -13.26 -3.31
C ARG A 62 17.64 -13.55 -1.80
N ARG A 63 16.78 -12.78 -1.12
CA ARG A 63 16.49 -12.86 0.34
C ARG A 63 15.00 -12.84 0.66
N GLY A 64 14.48 -13.66 1.55
CA GLY A 64 13.09 -13.48 2.03
C GLY A 64 12.87 -12.08 2.64
N PRO A 65 11.61 -11.62 2.78
CA PRO A 65 11.34 -10.44 3.59
C PRO A 65 11.81 -10.66 5.03
N ASP A 66 12.24 -9.58 5.67
CA ASP A 66 12.54 -9.57 7.10
C ASP A 66 11.27 -9.88 7.92
N ARG A 67 11.42 -10.18 9.22
CA ARG A 67 10.27 -10.42 10.09
C ARG A 67 9.55 -9.09 10.36
N ALA A 68 8.29 -9.19 10.80
CA ALA A 68 7.43 -8.03 10.95
C ALA A 68 8.00 -6.90 11.85
N PRO A 69 8.66 -7.19 13.00
CA PRO A 69 9.25 -6.13 13.83
C PRO A 69 10.28 -5.27 13.09
N GLU A 70 11.18 -5.89 12.33
CA GLU A 70 12.24 -5.22 11.57
C GLU A 70 11.65 -4.39 10.42
N LEU A 71 10.59 -4.89 9.78
CA LEU A 71 9.86 -4.12 8.77
C LEU A 71 9.14 -2.91 9.37
N ILE A 72 8.55 -3.06 10.57
CA ILE A 72 7.89 -1.98 11.31
C ILE A 72 8.90 -0.90 11.69
N GLU A 73 10.02 -1.30 12.29
CA GLU A 73 11.11 -0.40 12.69
C GLU A 73 11.59 0.42 11.48
N ARG A 74 11.89 -0.26 10.36
CA ARG A 74 12.31 0.43 9.15
C ARG A 74 11.26 1.41 8.61
N TYR A 75 9.98 1.05 8.68
CA TYR A 75 8.89 1.95 8.27
C TYR A 75 8.86 3.20 9.14
N GLN A 76 8.96 3.04 10.46
CA GLN A 76 8.97 4.15 11.42
C GLN A 76 10.16 5.09 11.21
N GLU A 77 11.35 4.56 10.90
CA GLU A 77 12.51 5.37 10.52
C GLU A 77 12.28 6.22 9.26
N VAL A 78 11.58 5.69 8.26
CA VAL A 78 11.24 6.44 7.05
C VAL A 78 10.20 7.50 7.37
N LEU A 79 9.19 7.18 8.18
CA LEU A 79 8.17 8.13 8.59
C LEU A 79 8.79 9.34 9.30
N ALA A 80 9.75 9.11 10.20
CA ALA A 80 10.49 10.17 10.90
C ALA A 80 11.29 11.10 9.96
N GLN A 81 11.64 10.65 8.75
CA GLN A 81 12.35 11.45 7.74
C GLN A 81 11.43 12.28 6.85
N VAL A 82 10.12 12.00 6.83
CA VAL A 82 9.16 12.69 5.95
C VAL A 82 8.56 13.92 6.63
N GLY A 83 8.35 13.89 7.95
CA GLY A 83 7.93 15.05 8.74
C GLY A 83 6.69 14.77 9.58
N ASP A 84 5.76 15.73 9.62
CA ASP A 84 4.55 15.66 10.47
C ASP A 84 3.65 14.48 10.08
N PRO A 85 3.45 13.49 10.97
CA PRO A 85 2.55 12.36 10.70
C PRO A 85 1.13 12.79 10.36
N ARG A 86 0.63 13.89 10.93
CA ARG A 86 -0.73 14.42 10.67
C ARG A 86 -0.90 14.96 9.24
N ARG A 87 0.20 15.13 8.50
CA ARG A 87 0.21 15.48 7.07
C ARG A 87 0.70 14.31 6.20
N THR A 88 0.78 13.12 6.77
CA THR A 88 1.34 11.95 6.09
C THR A 88 0.30 10.83 6.01
N ILE A 89 0.07 10.35 4.81
CA ILE A 89 -0.59 9.08 4.53
C ILE A 89 0.53 8.03 4.44
N ILE A 90 0.36 6.91 5.12
CA ILE A 90 1.27 5.75 4.96
C ILE A 90 0.56 4.64 4.19
N GLY A 91 1.33 3.79 3.55
CA GLY A 91 0.76 2.70 2.79
C GLY A 91 1.78 1.75 2.19
N GLY A 92 1.26 0.86 1.36
CA GLY A 92 2.13 0.02 0.56
C GLY A 92 1.41 -1.07 -0.21
N LYS A 93 2.20 -1.78 -1.00
CA LYS A 93 1.75 -2.90 -1.80
C LYS A 93 1.84 -4.20 -1.00
N SER A 94 0.73 -4.94 -0.88
CA SER A 94 0.69 -6.26 -0.25
C SER A 94 1.31 -6.27 1.16
N MET A 95 2.46 -6.93 1.34
CA MET A 95 3.22 -6.91 2.59
C MET A 95 3.48 -5.48 3.10
N GLY A 96 3.86 -4.53 2.25
CA GLY A 96 4.09 -3.15 2.66
C GLY A 96 2.84 -2.48 3.20
N GLY A 97 1.68 -2.74 2.59
CA GLY A 97 0.38 -2.26 3.08
C GLY A 97 -0.01 -2.90 4.41
N ARG A 98 0.27 -4.21 4.57
CA ARG A 98 0.08 -4.90 5.86
C ARG A 98 0.94 -4.28 6.96
N ILE A 99 2.22 -4.04 6.72
CA ILE A 99 3.11 -3.42 7.71
C ILE A 99 2.64 -2.00 8.03
N ALA A 100 2.30 -1.18 7.03
CA ALA A 100 1.75 0.16 7.23
C ALA A 100 0.48 0.13 8.10
N SER A 101 -0.44 -0.81 7.84
CA SER A 101 -1.69 -0.93 8.59
C SER A 101 -1.50 -1.29 10.07
N MET A 102 -0.40 -1.96 10.42
CA MET A 102 -0.11 -2.36 11.80
C MET A 102 0.39 -1.19 12.66
N ILE A 103 0.89 -0.11 12.03
CA ILE A 103 1.46 1.04 12.74
C ILE A 103 0.61 2.31 12.59
N ALA A 104 -0.42 2.30 11.73
CA ALA A 104 -1.14 3.51 11.33
C ALA A 104 -1.80 4.26 12.49
N ASP A 105 -2.41 3.52 13.42
CA ASP A 105 -3.06 4.09 14.60
C ASP A 105 -2.05 4.73 15.56
N ASP A 106 -0.95 4.03 15.85
CA ASP A 106 0.06 4.47 16.82
C ASP A 106 0.94 5.59 16.26
N ALA A 107 1.12 5.62 14.94
CA ALA A 107 1.89 6.65 14.25
C ALA A 107 1.15 8.00 14.16
N GLY A 108 -0.16 8.05 14.43
CA GLY A 108 -0.95 9.28 14.35
C GLY A 108 -0.97 9.89 12.94
N VAL A 109 -0.93 9.04 11.90
CA VAL A 109 -0.90 9.45 10.50
C VAL A 109 -2.26 9.98 10.03
N ALA A 110 -2.26 10.81 8.99
CA ALA A 110 -3.48 11.36 8.39
C ALA A 110 -4.39 10.27 7.78
N GLY A 111 -3.78 9.21 7.24
CA GLY A 111 -4.51 8.12 6.60
C GLY A 111 -3.64 6.91 6.26
N LEU A 112 -4.30 5.82 5.85
CA LEU A 112 -3.69 4.56 5.43
C LEU A 112 -4.13 4.18 4.01
N VAL A 113 -3.20 3.77 3.15
CA VAL A 113 -3.50 3.22 1.81
C VAL A 113 -2.88 1.83 1.64
N CYS A 114 -3.70 0.83 1.32
CA CYS A 114 -3.25 -0.54 1.05
C CYS A 114 -3.56 -0.94 -0.39
N LEU A 115 -2.55 -1.39 -1.14
CA LEU A 115 -2.69 -1.84 -2.53
C LEU A 115 -2.54 -3.36 -2.59
N GLY A 116 -3.64 -4.09 -2.82
CA GLY A 116 -3.64 -5.55 -2.79
C GLY A 116 -3.41 -6.08 -1.37
N TYR A 117 -4.25 -5.74 -0.38
CA TYR A 117 -4.02 -6.16 1.01
C TYR A 117 -4.07 -7.69 1.14
N PRO A 118 -3.07 -8.33 1.80
CA PRO A 118 -3.01 -9.77 1.86
C PRO A 118 -3.82 -10.31 3.05
N PHE A 119 -5.17 -10.30 2.98
CA PHE A 119 -6.07 -10.66 4.10
C PHE A 119 -5.78 -12.06 4.65
N HIS A 120 -5.46 -13.02 3.79
CA HIS A 120 -4.96 -14.34 4.16
C HIS A 120 -3.95 -14.86 3.12
N PRO A 121 -3.12 -15.87 3.43
CA PRO A 121 -2.32 -16.53 2.41
C PRO A 121 -3.21 -17.25 1.37
N PRO A 122 -2.80 -17.33 0.09
CA PRO A 122 -3.52 -18.10 -0.92
C PRO A 122 -3.71 -19.55 -0.50
N GLY A 123 -4.93 -20.06 -0.67
CA GLY A 123 -5.29 -21.44 -0.28
C GLY A 123 -5.37 -21.68 1.23
N LYS A 124 -5.29 -20.62 2.07
CA LYS A 124 -5.41 -20.70 3.53
C LYS A 124 -6.35 -19.61 4.09
N PRO A 125 -7.64 -19.57 3.66
CA PRO A 125 -8.60 -18.53 4.06
C PRO A 125 -8.83 -18.47 5.58
N GLU A 126 -8.54 -19.54 6.31
CA GLU A 126 -8.62 -19.61 7.77
C GLU A 126 -7.51 -18.83 8.50
N ARG A 127 -6.42 -18.48 7.81
CA ARG A 127 -5.26 -17.78 8.42
C ARG A 127 -5.33 -16.27 8.18
N LEU A 128 -6.31 -15.65 8.81
CA LEU A 128 -6.56 -14.22 8.68
C LEU A 128 -5.42 -13.35 9.22
N ARG A 129 -5.25 -12.19 8.58
CA ARG A 129 -4.29 -11.13 8.92
C ARG A 129 -5.04 -9.81 9.15
N THR A 130 -6.20 -9.89 9.79
CA THR A 130 -7.18 -8.79 9.90
C THR A 130 -7.44 -8.33 11.32
N ALA A 131 -6.87 -8.99 12.34
CA ALA A 131 -7.22 -8.72 13.74
C ALA A 131 -7.12 -7.23 14.13
N HIS A 132 -6.08 -6.53 13.69
CA HIS A 132 -5.92 -5.09 13.94
C HIS A 132 -6.80 -4.19 13.05
N LEU A 133 -7.31 -4.71 11.94
CA LEU A 133 -8.19 -3.97 11.03
C LEU A 133 -9.61 -3.81 11.59
N GLU A 134 -10.03 -4.71 12.48
CA GLU A 134 -11.35 -4.66 13.12
C GLU A 134 -11.53 -3.38 13.96
N THR A 135 -10.45 -2.91 14.60
CA THR A 135 -10.46 -1.75 15.50
C THR A 135 -9.62 -0.57 14.99
N LEU A 136 -9.19 -0.60 13.72
CA LEU A 136 -8.37 0.46 13.13
C LEU A 136 -9.10 1.81 13.21
N ARG A 137 -8.45 2.83 13.78
CA ARG A 137 -9.03 4.17 13.94
C ARG A 137 -8.69 5.10 12.78
N THR A 138 -7.45 5.02 12.29
CA THR A 138 -6.96 5.84 11.18
C THR A 138 -7.82 5.63 9.93
N PRO A 139 -8.30 6.70 9.25
CA PRO A 139 -9.00 6.59 7.99
C PRO A 139 -8.18 5.78 6.98
N ALA A 140 -8.80 4.83 6.29
CA ALA A 140 -8.07 3.88 5.48
C ALA A 140 -8.77 3.56 4.16
N LEU A 141 -7.98 3.42 3.10
CA LEU A 141 -8.40 2.93 1.80
C LEU A 141 -7.66 1.63 1.48
N ILE A 142 -8.40 0.58 1.15
CA ILE A 142 -7.87 -0.67 0.59
C ILE A 142 -8.32 -0.79 -0.86
N ALA A 143 -7.40 -0.63 -1.81
CA ALA A 143 -7.66 -0.97 -3.21
C ALA A 143 -7.33 -2.46 -3.44
N GLN A 144 -8.33 -3.25 -3.82
CA GLN A 144 -8.21 -4.72 -3.92
C GLN A 144 -8.71 -5.22 -5.28
N GLY A 145 -7.95 -6.10 -5.92
CA GLY A 145 -8.40 -6.78 -7.14
C GLY A 145 -9.59 -7.70 -6.85
N THR A 146 -10.64 -7.68 -7.68
CA THR A 146 -11.80 -8.57 -7.47
C THR A 146 -11.45 -10.06 -7.60
N ARG A 147 -10.29 -10.39 -8.17
CA ARG A 147 -9.75 -11.74 -8.31
C ARG A 147 -8.49 -11.98 -7.48
N ASP A 148 -8.22 -11.11 -6.51
CA ASP A 148 -7.04 -11.26 -5.66
C ASP A 148 -7.16 -12.55 -4.81
N PRO A 149 -6.23 -13.52 -4.96
CA PRO A 149 -6.28 -14.78 -4.21
C PRO A 149 -5.97 -14.61 -2.71
N PHE A 150 -5.56 -13.42 -2.28
CA PHE A 150 -5.37 -13.10 -0.87
C PHE A 150 -6.63 -12.53 -0.19
N GLY A 151 -7.71 -12.29 -0.95
CA GLY A 151 -8.99 -11.87 -0.43
C GLY A 151 -9.89 -11.34 -1.54
N THR A 152 -10.90 -12.13 -1.91
CA THR A 152 -11.93 -11.79 -2.90
C THR A 152 -13.07 -10.97 -2.30
N PRO A 153 -13.94 -10.33 -3.11
CA PRO A 153 -15.10 -9.60 -2.60
C PRO A 153 -15.99 -10.42 -1.68
N LYS A 154 -16.22 -11.69 -2.01
CA LYS A 154 -17.06 -12.59 -1.22
C LYS A 154 -16.46 -12.87 0.16
N GLU A 155 -15.15 -13.08 0.21
CA GLU A 155 -14.42 -13.33 1.45
C GLU A 155 -14.36 -12.07 2.32
N VAL A 156 -13.98 -10.94 1.73
CA VAL A 156 -13.83 -9.67 2.46
C VAL A 156 -15.16 -9.16 3.02
N ALA A 157 -16.28 -9.40 2.33
CA ALA A 157 -17.61 -9.08 2.84
C ALA A 157 -17.99 -9.82 4.14
N SER A 158 -17.29 -10.91 4.47
CA SER A 158 -17.50 -11.66 5.72
C SER A 158 -16.57 -11.25 6.87
N TYR A 159 -15.57 -10.41 6.60
CA TYR A 159 -14.59 -10.00 7.60
C TYR A 159 -15.10 -8.81 8.42
N ALA A 160 -14.83 -8.83 9.72
CA ALA A 160 -15.01 -7.65 10.56
C ALA A 160 -13.91 -6.62 10.21
N LEU A 161 -14.32 -5.51 9.61
CA LEU A 161 -13.46 -4.37 9.30
C LEU A 161 -14.01 -3.14 9.99
N SER A 162 -13.12 -2.30 10.52
CA SER A 162 -13.49 -1.01 11.09
C SER A 162 -14.24 -0.15 10.06
N PRO A 163 -15.26 0.63 10.48
CA PRO A 163 -15.93 1.59 9.61
C PRO A 163 -15.00 2.70 9.08
N SER A 164 -13.81 2.85 9.66
CA SER A 164 -12.75 3.73 9.11
C SER A 164 -12.11 3.20 7.82
N ILE A 165 -12.40 1.95 7.43
CA ILE A 165 -11.81 1.30 6.25
C ILE A 165 -12.82 1.30 5.09
N GLU A 166 -12.46 1.98 4.01
CA GLU A 166 -13.10 1.86 2.71
C GLU A 166 -12.36 0.81 1.85
N VAL A 167 -13.10 -0.09 1.19
CA VAL A 167 -12.54 -1.05 0.24
C VAL A 167 -13.00 -0.71 -1.17
N VAL A 168 -12.06 -0.37 -2.04
CA VAL A 168 -12.30 -0.11 -3.47
C VAL A 168 -11.89 -1.33 -4.29
N TRP A 169 -12.84 -1.82 -5.09
CA TRP A 169 -12.65 -3.04 -5.89
C TRP A 169 -12.18 -2.73 -7.30
N ILE A 170 -10.99 -3.23 -7.65
CA ILE A 170 -10.41 -3.10 -8.99
C ILE A 170 -10.94 -4.22 -9.89
N LYS A 171 -11.78 -3.83 -10.84
CA LYS A 171 -12.55 -4.74 -11.71
C LYS A 171 -11.65 -5.74 -12.44
N ASP A 172 -11.96 -7.02 -12.27
CA ASP A 172 -11.24 -8.17 -12.83
C ASP A 172 -9.75 -8.26 -12.48
N GLY A 173 -9.24 -7.34 -11.66
CA GLY A 173 -7.83 -7.26 -11.27
C GLY A 173 -7.43 -8.43 -10.38
N ASP A 174 -6.21 -8.92 -10.61
CA ASP A 174 -5.52 -9.81 -9.67
C ASP A 174 -4.77 -9.00 -8.58
N HIS A 175 -3.84 -9.65 -7.88
CA HIS A 175 -3.04 -9.04 -6.81
C HIS A 175 -2.07 -7.92 -7.27
N SER A 176 -1.91 -7.75 -8.58
CA SER A 176 -1.17 -6.65 -9.20
C SER A 176 -2.10 -5.79 -10.06
N PHE A 177 -3.42 -5.91 -9.84
CA PHE A 177 -4.49 -5.25 -10.58
C PHE A 177 -4.61 -5.63 -12.06
N LYS A 178 -3.87 -6.65 -12.51
CA LYS A 178 -3.89 -7.08 -13.90
C LYS A 178 -5.20 -7.80 -14.21
N PRO A 179 -5.99 -7.31 -15.19
CA PRO A 179 -7.22 -7.97 -15.57
C PRO A 179 -6.96 -9.13 -16.54
N ARG A 180 -7.94 -10.02 -16.72
CA ARG A 180 -7.91 -11.01 -17.81
C ARG A 180 -8.16 -10.30 -19.15
N LYS A 181 -7.65 -10.85 -20.25
CA LYS A 181 -7.85 -10.30 -21.60
C LYS A 181 -9.33 -10.08 -21.96
N LYS A 182 -10.23 -10.97 -21.50
CA LYS A 182 -11.67 -10.92 -21.77
C LYS A 182 -12.46 -9.92 -20.91
N SER A 183 -11.81 -9.18 -20.02
CA SER A 183 -12.46 -8.29 -19.05
C SER A 183 -13.00 -6.98 -19.64
N GLY A 184 -12.50 -6.58 -20.82
CA GLY A 184 -12.71 -5.24 -21.37
C GLY A 184 -11.95 -4.13 -20.62
N ARG A 185 -10.99 -4.49 -19.75
CA ARG A 185 -10.11 -3.56 -19.03
C ARG A 185 -8.64 -3.81 -19.38
N THR A 186 -7.85 -2.76 -19.41
CA THR A 186 -6.38 -2.86 -19.44
C THR A 186 -5.78 -2.73 -18.04
N ASN A 187 -4.50 -3.08 -17.89
CA ASN A 187 -3.81 -2.93 -16.62
C ASN A 187 -3.68 -1.45 -16.23
N GLU A 188 -3.41 -0.60 -17.21
CA GLU A 188 -3.26 0.85 -17.07
C GLU A 188 -4.55 1.48 -16.56
N GLN A 189 -5.71 1.09 -17.12
CA GLN A 189 -7.02 1.55 -16.63
C GLN A 189 -7.28 1.14 -15.17
N ASN A 190 -6.84 -0.05 -14.79
CA ASN A 190 -6.99 -0.53 -13.41
C ASN A 190 -6.04 0.17 -12.44
N LEU A 191 -4.82 0.48 -12.86
CA LEU A 191 -3.87 1.30 -12.10
C LEU A 191 -4.37 2.73 -11.94
N ALA A 192 -4.92 3.33 -13.00
CA ALA A 192 -5.55 4.65 -12.94
C ALA A 192 -6.73 4.66 -11.96
N THR A 193 -7.61 3.63 -12.01
CA THR A 193 -8.71 3.50 -11.04
C THR A 193 -8.22 3.47 -9.59
N ALA A 194 -7.11 2.76 -9.32
CA ALA A 194 -6.52 2.73 -7.99
C ALA A 194 -5.90 4.08 -7.60
N ALA A 195 -5.20 4.76 -8.51
CA ALA A 195 -4.64 6.09 -8.27
C ALA A 195 -5.74 7.14 -8.01
N ASP A 196 -6.80 7.15 -8.80
CA ASP A 196 -7.95 8.04 -8.64
C ASP A 196 -8.60 7.87 -7.26
N ALA A 197 -8.73 6.61 -6.79
CA ALA A 197 -9.24 6.32 -5.45
C ALA A 197 -8.31 6.87 -4.35
N ILE A 198 -6.99 6.73 -4.50
CA ILE A 198 -6.01 7.29 -3.56
C ILE A 198 -6.10 8.81 -3.52
N ILE A 199 -6.20 9.46 -4.69
CA ILE A 199 -6.29 10.91 -4.81
C ILE A 199 -7.59 11.43 -4.16
N ALA A 200 -8.72 10.80 -4.48
CA ALA A 200 -10.01 11.13 -3.87
C ALA A 200 -9.98 10.97 -2.35
N PHE A 201 -9.42 9.85 -1.86
CA PHE A 201 -9.22 9.59 -0.44
C PHE A 201 -8.35 10.67 0.21
N ALA A 202 -7.17 10.97 -0.34
CA ALA A 202 -6.27 12.00 0.18
C ALA A 202 -6.91 13.39 0.22
N ASN A 203 -7.74 13.73 -0.77
CA ASN A 203 -8.47 14.99 -0.81
C ASN A 203 -9.63 15.06 0.20
N SER A 204 -10.15 13.91 0.64
CA SER A 204 -11.16 13.84 1.71
C SER A 204 -10.58 14.01 3.11
N LEU A 205 -9.28 13.75 3.28
CA LEU A 205 -8.58 13.96 4.55
C LEU A 205 -8.39 15.46 4.79
N ARG A 206 -8.91 15.95 5.91
CA ARG A 206 -8.87 17.36 6.31
C ARG A 206 -7.44 17.81 6.62
#